data_AF-A0A354P442-F1
#
_entry.id   AF-A0A354P442-F1
#
_cell.length_a   1.000
_cell.length_b   1.000
_cell.length_c   1.000
_cell.angle_alpha   90.00
_cell.angle_beta   90.00
_cell.angle_gamma   90.00
#
_symmetry.space_group_name_H-M   'P 1'
#
loop_
_entity.id
_entity.type
_entity.pdbx_description
1 polymer ?
#
loop_
_entity_poly.entity_id
_entity_poly.type
_entity_poly.pdbx_seq_one_letter_code
_entity_poly.pdbx_strand_id
1 'polypeptide(L)' 'MTSNYCKCLCTLALAITLLGAAQASAQSKSKAGKPNVLVIWGDDIGTWNISHNNRGMMGYKTP' A
#
# COMPACT_ATOMS: atom_id res chain seq x y z
N MET A 1 -31.97 -24.80 31.55
CA MET A 1 -32.12 -23.39 31.11
C MET A 1 -30.76 -22.77 30.75
N THR A 2 -29.91 -23.46 29.99
CA THR A 2 -28.51 -23.02 29.69
C THR A 2 -28.22 -22.94 28.18
N SER A 3 -29.00 -23.62 27.33
CA SER A 3 -28.79 -23.65 25.88
C SER A 3 -29.09 -22.31 25.19
N ASN A 4 -30.13 -21.62 25.64
CA ASN A 4 -30.58 -20.37 25.00
C ASN A 4 -29.63 -19.21 25.28
N TYR A 5 -28.98 -19.19 26.45
CA TYR A 5 -27.96 -18.20 26.79
C TYR A 5 -26.68 -18.39 25.96
N CYS A 6 -26.25 -19.63 25.74
CA CYS A 6 -25.08 -19.94 24.92
C CYS A 6 -25.31 -19.53 23.45
N LYS A 7 -26.50 -19.79 22.90
CA LYS A 7 -26.87 -19.35 21.54
C LYS A 7 -26.90 -17.83 21.41
N CYS A 8 -27.47 -17.13 22.38
CA CYS A 8 -27.54 -15.66 22.40
C CYS A 8 -26.13 -15.03 22.48
N LEU A 9 -25.24 -15.60 23.30
CA LEU A 9 -23.85 -15.15 23.43
C LEU A 9 -23.07 -15.33 22.12
N CYS A 10 -23.23 -16.47 21.44
CA CYS A 10 -22.60 -16.71 20.15
C CYS A 10 -23.13 -15.78 19.05
N THR A 11 -24.44 -15.49 19.03
CA THR A 11 -25.02 -14.55 18.06
C THR A 11 -24.56 -13.11 18.29
N LEU A 12 -24.41 -12.69 19.54
CA LEU A 12 -23.86 -11.38 19.89
C LEU A 12 -22.38 -11.27 19.52
N ALA A 13 -21.58 -12.30 19.77
CA ALA A 13 -20.17 -12.32 19.39
C ALA A 13 -19.99 -12.23 17.87
N LEU A 14 -20.82 -12.93 17.09
CA LEU A 14 -20.78 -12.88 15.63
C LEU A 14 -21.21 -11.52 15.06
N ALA A 15 -22.17 -10.84 15.71
CA ALA A 15 -22.58 -9.51 15.30
C ALA A 15 -21.47 -8.46 15.54
N ILE A 16 -20.74 -8.56 16.65
CA ILE A 16 -19.65 -7.64 16.98
C ILE A 16 -18.47 -7.80 16.00
N THR A 17 -18.14 -9.03 15.59
CA THR A 17 -17.08 -9.26 14.59
C THR A 17 -17.46 -8.76 13.20
N LEU A 18 -18.74 -8.86 12.81
CA LEU A 18 -19.24 -8.33 11.54
C LEU A 18 -19.25 -6.79 11.51
N LEU A 19 -19.58 -6.12 12.62
CA LEU A 19 -19.53 -4.65 12.68
C LEU A 19 -18.09 -4.10 12.71
N GLY A 20 -17.16 -4.79 13.36
CA GLY A 20 -15.75 -4.37 13.43
C GLY A 20 -15.00 -4.41 12.10
N ALA A 21 -15.42 -5.28 11.16
CA ALA A 21 -14.80 -5.38 9.83
C ALA A 21 -15.11 -4.18 8.91
N ALA A 22 -16.15 -3.39 9.20
CA ALA A 22 -16.53 -2.23 8.39
C ALA A 22 -15.66 -0.99 8.65
N GLN A 23 -14.91 -0.94 9.76
CA GLN A 23 -14.09 0.22 10.14
C GLN A 23 -12.65 0.19 9.61
N ALA A 24 -12.27 -0.83 8.82
CA ALA A 24 -10.92 -0.96 8.28
C ALA A 24 -10.66 -0.16 6.99
N SER A 25 -11.61 0.67 6.55
CA SER A 25 -11.43 1.54 5.37
C SER A 25 -11.34 3.01 5.79
N ALA A 26 -10.32 3.70 5.27
CA ALA A 26 -10.09 5.14 5.33
C ALA A 26 -9.31 5.73 6.51
N GLN A 27 -8.20 5.10 6.91
CA GLN A 27 -7.10 5.81 7.58
C GLN A 27 -5.88 5.96 6.67
N SER A 28 -6.06 6.66 5.55
CA SER A 28 -4.95 7.31 4.85
C SER A 28 -5.15 8.82 4.96
N LYS A 29 -4.81 9.38 6.14
CA LYS A 29 -4.52 10.80 6.25
C LYS A 29 -3.04 10.98 5.95
N SER A 30 -2.66 10.87 4.67
CA SER A 30 -1.41 11.52 4.27
C SER A 30 -1.66 13.02 4.41
N LYS A 31 -0.92 13.65 5.31
CA LYS A 31 -0.92 15.10 5.46
C LYS A 31 -0.30 15.64 4.17
N ALA A 32 -1.09 15.78 3.11
CA ALA A 32 -0.61 16.18 1.80
C ALA A 32 -0.28 17.67 1.84
N GLY A 33 0.88 18.00 2.42
CA GLY A 33 1.56 19.25 2.11
C GLY A 33 1.71 19.35 0.60
N LYS A 34 1.71 20.58 0.08
CA LYS A 34 1.83 20.84 -1.36
C LYS A 34 3.02 20.03 -1.94
N PRO A 35 2.81 19.18 -2.95
CA PRO A 35 3.90 18.41 -3.53
C PRO A 35 4.87 19.37 -4.23
N ASN A 36 6.14 19.34 -3.83
CA ASN A 36 7.21 20.05 -4.54
C ASN A 36 7.76 19.12 -5.62
N VAL A 37 7.29 19.30 -6.85
CA VAL A 37 7.68 18.47 -8.01
C VAL A 37 8.90 19.07 -8.67
N LEU A 38 9.98 18.28 -8.80
CA LEU A 38 11.18 18.62 -9.57
C LEU A 38 11.20 17.78 -10.85
N VAL A 39 11.37 18.45 -11.98
CA VAL A 39 11.41 17.82 -13.32
C VAL A 39 12.82 18.03 -13.88
N ILE A 40 13.54 16.92 -14.08
CA ILE A 40 14.88 16.89 -14.67
C ILE A 40 14.74 16.21 -16.03
N TRP A 41 15.16 16.89 -17.10
CA TRP A 41 15.20 16.32 -18.45
C TRP A 41 16.64 16.08 -18.87
N GLY A 42 16.91 14.90 -19.42
CA GLY A 42 18.17 14.59 -20.10
C GLY A 42 17.98 14.78 -21.60
N ASP A 43 18.65 15.78 -22.17
CA ASP A 43 18.68 16.03 -23.63
C ASP A 43 19.60 15.01 -24.33
N ASP A 44 20.80 14.84 -23.78
CA ASP A 44 21.85 13.97 -24.33
C ASP A 44 22.11 12.70 -23.51
N ILE A 45 21.08 12.15 -22.86
CA ILE A 45 21.20 10.87 -22.16
C ILE A 45 20.68 9.76 -23.06
N GLY A 46 21.61 9.10 -23.76
CA GLY A 46 21.31 7.95 -24.59
C GLY A 46 20.73 6.78 -23.78
N THR A 47 19.79 6.05 -24.37
CA THR A 47 19.16 4.85 -23.77
C THR A 47 20.22 3.85 -23.28
N TRP A 48 21.36 3.76 -23.97
CA TRP A 48 22.46 2.86 -23.66
C TRP A 48 23.35 3.31 -22.49
N ASN A 49 23.26 4.55 -22.02
CA ASN A 49 24.03 5.02 -20.86
C ASN A 49 23.42 4.53 -19.54
N ILE A 50 22.12 4.23 -19.54
CA ILE A 50 21.41 3.72 -18.37
C ILE A 50 21.69 2.22 -18.26
N SER A 51 22.32 1.81 -17.16
CA SER A 51 22.67 0.41 -16.88
C SER A 51 21.48 -0.55 -16.90
N HIS A 52 20.27 -0.05 -16.61
CA HIS A 52 19.02 -0.80 -16.76
C HIS A 52 18.80 -1.30 -18.19
N ASN A 53 19.10 -0.48 -19.20
CA ASN A 53 18.77 -0.78 -20.60
C ASN A 53 19.83 -1.65 -21.28
N ASN A 54 21.09 -1.51 -20.88
CA ASN A 54 22.21 -2.29 -21.43
C ASN A 54 22.58 -3.50 -20.55
N ARG A 55 21.84 -3.76 -19.46
CA ARG A 55 22.06 -4.86 -18.50
C ARG A 55 23.48 -4.91 -17.93
N GLY A 56 24.09 -3.74 -17.71
CA GLY A 56 25.43 -3.62 -17.15
C GLY A 56 26.57 -3.88 -18.14
N MET A 57 26.29 -3.90 -19.45
CA MET A 57 27.30 -4.09 -20.49
C MET A 57 28.32 -2.93 -20.54
N MET A 58 27.94 -1.74 -20.07
CA MET A 58 28.84 -0.59 -19.92
C MET A 58 29.55 -0.52 -18.55
N GLY A 59 29.45 -1.57 -17.72
CA GLY A 59 30.16 -1.68 -16.43
C GLY A 59 29.48 -1.00 -15.24
N TYR A 60 28.46 -0.16 -15.46
CA TYR A 60 27.64 0.41 -14.39
C TYR A 60 26.53 -0.55 -13.98
N LYS A 61 26.24 -0.66 -12.67
CA LYS A 61 25.19 -1.54 -12.13
C LYS A 61 24.21 -0.71 -11.32
N THR A 62 22.94 -0.69 -11.74
CA THR A 62 21.85 -0.16 -10.92
C THR A 62 21.48 -1.20 -9.85
N PRO A 63 21.30 -0.80 -8.57
CA PRO A 63 20.70 -1.65 -7.54
C PRO A 63 19.28 -2.11 -7.90
#